data_AF-A0AA37QK40-F1
#
_entry.id   AF-A0AA37QK40-F1
#
_cell.length_a   1.000
_cell.length_b   1.000
_cell.length_c   1.000
_cell.angle_alpha   90.00
_cell.angle_beta   90.00
_cell.angle_gamma   90.00
#
_symmetry.space_group_name_H-M   'P 1'
#
loop_
_entity.id
_entity.type
_entity.pdbx_description
1 polymer ?
#
loop_
_entity_poly.entity_id
_entity_poly.type
_entity_poly.pdbx_seq_one_letter_code
_entity_poly.pdbx_strand_id
1 'polypeptide(L)'
;MISTINFVEVENRVVSATYRNLMIKAKVVLVDKTSGTQLPGPVTTIASPVPVGSLRIRLTEEVRPGTYILVALNGHGSYLAKSAEFEVP
;
A
#
# COMPACT_ATOMS: atom_id res chain seq x y z
N MET A 1 18.92 -3.74 -5.25
CA MET A 1 18.34 -2.84 -4.23
C MET A 1 16.97 -3.38 -3.88
N ILE A 2 16.63 -3.54 -2.59
CA ILE A 2 15.37 -4.17 -2.16
C ILE A 2 14.35 -3.07 -1.83
N SER A 3 13.14 -3.18 -2.39
CA SER A 3 12.01 -2.28 -2.09
C SER A 3 11.35 -2.68 -0.77
N THR A 4 10.89 -1.69 0.01
CA THR A 4 10.24 -1.93 1.31
C THR A 4 9.10 -0.96 1.57
N ILE A 5 8.10 -1.41 2.33
CA ILE A 5 7.08 -0.58 2.98
C ILE A 5 7.18 -0.92 4.48
N ASN A 6 7.47 0.06 5.32
CA ASN A 6 7.92 -0.22 6.70
C ASN A 6 6.86 0.14 7.74
N PHE A 7 6.58 1.43 7.87
CA PHE A 7 5.65 1.92 8.88
C PHE A 7 4.25 1.91 8.28
N VAL A 8 3.25 1.41 9.03
CA VAL A 8 1.85 1.51 8.65
C VAL A 8 1.04 1.88 9.88
N GLU A 9 0.30 2.98 9.78
CA GLU A 9 -0.68 3.41 10.78
C GLU A 9 -2.04 3.56 10.10
N VAL A 10 -3.11 3.27 10.84
CA VAL A 10 -4.48 3.49 10.38
C VAL A 10 -5.19 4.41 11.36
N GLU A 11 -5.63 5.56 10.87
CA GLU A 11 -6.40 6.52 11.65
C GLU A 11 -7.46 7.16 10.76
N ASN A 12 -8.70 7.27 11.23
CA ASN A 12 -9.78 7.99 10.53
C ASN A 12 -9.95 7.58 9.05
N ARG A 13 -9.93 6.27 8.76
CA ARG A 13 -9.94 5.68 7.40
C ARG A 13 -8.79 6.15 6.51
N VAL A 14 -7.64 6.47 7.09
CA VAL A 14 -6.42 6.80 6.36
C VAL A 14 -5.32 5.85 6.79
N VAL A 15 -4.75 5.15 5.80
CA VAL A 15 -3.54 4.36 5.97
C VAL A 15 -2.34 5.24 5.64
N SER A 16 -1.51 5.50 6.64
CA SER A 16 -0.25 6.23 6.50
C SER A 16 0.89 5.24 6.45
N ALA A 17 1.79 5.35 5.47
CA ALA A 17 2.95 4.45 5.38
C ALA A 17 4.23 5.12 4.91
N THR A 18 5.38 4.49 5.15
CA THR A 18 6.68 4.91 4.59
C THR A 18 7.25 3.83 3.68
N TYR A 19 7.95 4.24 2.62
CA TYR A 19 8.58 3.33 1.67
C TYR A 19 10.04 3.68 1.41
N ARG A 20 10.79 2.67 0.95
CA ARG A 20 12.11 2.83 0.34
C ARG A 20 12.21 2.04 -0.95
N ASN A 21 12.96 2.59 -1.90
CA ASN A 21 13.29 2.07 -3.21
C ASN A 21 12.06 1.70 -4.04
N LEU A 22 11.00 2.51 -3.97
CA LEU A 22 9.90 2.46 -4.94
C LEU A 22 10.12 3.51 -6.01
N MET A 23 10.08 3.07 -7.28
CA MET A 23 10.27 3.93 -8.44
C MET A 23 8.97 4.60 -8.88
N ILE A 24 9.09 5.69 -9.64
CA ILE A 24 7.95 6.36 -10.29
C ILE A 24 7.13 5.32 -11.09
N LYS A 25 5.80 5.47 -11.07
CA LYS A 25 4.80 4.54 -11.63
C LYS A 25 4.60 3.22 -10.88
N ALA A 26 5.37 2.93 -9.83
CA ALA A 26 5.00 1.85 -8.93
C ALA A 26 3.60 2.13 -8.34
N LYS A 27 2.77 1.09 -8.26
CA LYS A 27 1.43 1.15 -7.68
C LYS A 27 1.45 0.50 -6.32
N VAL A 28 0.81 1.12 -5.34
CA VAL A 28 0.56 0.54 -4.03
C VAL A 28 -0.93 0.27 -3.92
N VAL A 29 -1.25 -1.00 -3.68
CA VAL A 29 -2.62 -1.52 -3.64
C VAL A 29 -2.91 -2.10 -2.26
N LEU A 30 -4.19 -2.13 -1.90
CA LEU A 30 -4.68 -2.79 -0.70
C LEU A 30 -5.02 -4.25 -1.03
N VAL A 31 -4.58 -5.19 -0.20
CA VAL A 31 -4.90 -6.62 -0.33
C VAL A 31 -5.49 -7.11 0.97
N ASP A 32 -6.65 -7.75 0.89
CA ASP A 32 -7.30 -8.43 2.00
C ASP A 32 -6.46 -9.66 2.41
N LYS A 33 -6.02 -9.71 3.67
CA LYS A 33 -5.06 -10.73 4.12
C LYS A 33 -5.66 -12.14 4.17
N THR A 34 -6.97 -12.22 4.39
CA THR A 34 -7.70 -13.49 4.58
C THR A 34 -7.99 -14.15 3.25
N SER A 35 -8.51 -13.39 2.29
CA SER A 35 -8.86 -13.89 0.95
C SER A 35 -7.70 -13.80 -0.05
N GLY A 36 -6.70 -12.98 0.22
CA GLY A 36 -5.65 -12.64 -0.75
C GLY A 36 -6.14 -11.73 -1.89
N THR A 37 -7.36 -11.22 -1.81
CA THR A 37 -7.98 -10.41 -2.86
C THR A 37 -7.37 -9.02 -2.87
N GLN A 38 -6.81 -8.60 -4.01
CA GLN A 38 -6.49 -7.20 -4.24
C GLN A 38 -7.77 -6.40 -4.46
N LEU A 39 -7.96 -5.32 -3.71
CA LEU A 39 -9.11 -4.45 -3.89
C LEU A 39 -8.95 -3.59 -5.16
N PRO A 40 -10.06 -3.29 -5.87
CA PRO A 40 -10.05 -2.42 -7.05
C PRO A 40 -9.63 -0.97 -6.72
N GLY A 41 -9.83 -0.56 -5.47
CA GLY A 41 -9.34 0.69 -4.90
C GLY A 41 -9.32 0.63 -3.37
N PRO A 42 -8.56 1.50 -2.70
CA PRO A 42 -7.73 2.57 -3.26
C PRO A 42 -6.40 2.09 -3.86
N VAL A 43 -5.92 2.77 -4.91
CA VAL A 43 -4.61 2.53 -5.55
C VAL A 43 -3.82 3.83 -5.52
N THR A 44 -2.60 3.79 -4.97
CA THR A 44 -1.69 4.96 -4.95
C THR A 44 -0.56 4.76 -5.94
N THR A 45 -0.30 5.74 -6.81
CA THR A 45 0.84 5.69 -7.73
C THR A 45 1.98 6.54 -7.19
N ILE A 46 3.18 5.97 -7.13
CA ILE A 46 4.39 6.70 -6.76
C ILE A 46 4.71 7.71 -7.87
N ALA A 47 4.71 8.99 -7.50
CA ALA A 47 5.06 10.10 -8.38
C ALA A 47 6.41 10.73 -8.04
N SER A 48 6.96 10.44 -6.85
CA SER A 48 8.24 11.01 -6.40
C SER A 48 9.42 10.42 -7.18
N PRO A 49 10.37 11.24 -7.66
CA PRO A 49 11.64 10.77 -8.19
C PRO A 49 12.61 10.31 -7.09
N VAL A 50 12.36 10.67 -5.84
CA VAL A 50 13.17 10.27 -4.69
C VAL A 50 12.75 8.85 -4.28
N PRO A 51 13.70 7.91 -4.07
CA PRO A 51 13.39 6.52 -3.77
C PRO A 51 12.80 6.31 -2.37
N VAL A 52 12.68 7.34 -1.55
CA VAL A 52 12.16 7.28 -0.18
C VAL A 52 11.03 8.29 -0.05
N GLY A 53 9.96 7.91 0.64
CA GLY A 53 8.85 8.81 0.88
C GLY A 53 7.77 8.23 1.79
N SER A 54 6.68 8.96 1.90
CA SER A 54 5.47 8.56 2.60
C SER A 54 4.30 8.34 1.64
N LEU A 55 3.32 7.56 2.11
CA LEU A 55 2.03 7.30 1.47
C LEU A 55 0.94 7.71 2.44
N ARG A 56 -0.13 8.27 1.89
CA ARG A 56 -1.37 8.53 2.61
C ARG A 56 -2.52 8.04 1.75
N ILE A 57 -3.13 6.94 2.16
CA ILE A 57 -4.14 6.22 1.38
C ILE A 57 -5.46 6.36 2.12
N ARG A 58 -6.40 7.12 1.54
CA ARG A 58 -7.76 7.21 2.09
C ARG A 58 -8.54 5.96 1.68
N LEU A 59 -9.02 5.22 2.67
CA LEU A 59 -9.89 4.07 2.47
C LEU A 59 -11.29 4.57 2.09
N THR A 60 -11.91 3.88 1.14
CA THR A 60 -13.31 4.14 0.76
C THR A 60 -14.24 3.43 1.75
N GLU A 61 -15.52 3.80 1.74
CA GLU A 61 -16.56 3.15 2.55
C GLU A 61 -16.78 1.67 2.17
N GLU A 62 -16.32 1.25 0.99
CA GLU A 62 -16.38 -0.13 0.52
C GLU A 62 -15.34 -1.04 1.21
N VAL A 63 -14.29 -0.45 1.80
CA VAL A 63 -13.28 -1.19 2.57
C VAL A 63 -13.87 -1.59 3.91
N ARG A 64 -14.21 -2.87 4.02
CA ARG A 64 -14.80 -3.47 5.21
C ARG A 64 -13.77 -3.55 6.35
N PRO A 65 -14.24 -3.68 7.60
CA PRO A 65 -13.35 -4.02 8.71
C PRO A 65 -12.63 -5.35 8.45
N GLY A 66 -11.35 -5.43 8.83
CA GLY A 66 -10.54 -6.62 8.65
C GLY A 66 -9.03 -6.37 8.64
N THR A 67 -8.28 -7.43 8.35
CA THR A 67 -6.81 -7.39 8.26
C THR A 67 -6.37 -7.23 6.82
N TYR A 68 -5.49 -6.25 6.58
CA TYR A 68 -5.00 -5.90 5.26
C TYR A 68 -3.48 -5.82 5.22
N ILE A 69 -2.94 -5.88 4.00
CA ILE A 69 -1.55 -5.55 3.68
C ILE A 69 -1.50 -4.56 2.52
N LEU A 70 -0.49 -3.68 2.51
CA LEU A 70 -0.13 -2.93 1.32
C LEU A 70 0.80 -3.77 0.46
N VAL A 71 0.57 -3.79 -0.85
CA VAL A 71 1.45 -4.42 -1.82
C VAL A 71 1.89 -3.39 -2.84
N ALA A 72 3.21 -3.26 -3.03
CA ALA A 72 3.79 -2.47 -4.10
C ALA A 72 4.02 -3.34 -5.34
N LEU A 73 3.58 -2.83 -6.48
CA LEU A 73 3.72 -3.42 -7.80
C LEU A 73 4.47 -2.45 -8.72
N ASN A 74 5.26 -2.95 -9.66
CA ASN A 74 5.88 -2.11 -10.70
C ASN A 74 4.86 -1.68 -11.77
N GLY A 75 5.31 -0.92 -12.77
CA GLY A 75 4.46 -0.46 -13.88
C GLY A 75 3.83 -1.58 -14.73
N HIS A 76 4.32 -2.81 -14.61
CA HIS A 76 3.81 -4.01 -15.29
C HIS A 76 2.97 -4.91 -14.36
N GLY A 77 2.74 -4.51 -13.10
CA GLY A 77 1.99 -5.29 -12.13
C GLY A 77 2.80 -6.38 -11.41
N SER A 78 4.12 -6.44 -11.59
CA SER A 78 4.97 -7.40 -10.87
C SER A 78 5.23 -6.94 -9.44
N TYR A 79 5.26 -7.88 -8.50
CA TYR A 79 5.55 -7.63 -7.09
C TYR A 79 6.89 -6.93 -6.86
N LEU A 80 6.90 -5.96 -5.95
CA LEU A 80 8.10 -5.26 -5.48
C LEU A 80 8.31 -5.40 -3.97
N ALA A 81 7.26 -5.18 -3.18
CA ALA A 81 7.31 -5.19 -1.71
C ALA A 81 5.91 -5.37 -1.10
N LYS A 82 5.87 -5.72 0.18
CA LYS A 82 4.65 -5.65 1.00
C LYS A 82 4.95 -4.99 2.35
N SER A 83 3.91 -4.43 2.98
CA SER A 83 3.98 -3.97 4.36
C SER A 83 3.81 -5.11 5.37
N ALA A 84 3.94 -4.78 6.66
CA ALA A 84 3.32 -5.54 7.72
C ALA A 84 1.78 -5.53 7.59
N GLU A 85 1.12 -6.48 8.26
CA GLU A 85 -0.33 -6.56 8.40
C GLU A 85 -0.83 -5.43 9.29
N PHE A 86 -2.02 -4.91 9.00
CA PHE A 86 -2.68 -3.89 9.81
C PHE A 86 -4.19 -4.09 9.81
N GLU A 87 -4.83 -3.58 10.86
CA GLU A 87 -6.28 -3.65 11.02
C GLU A 87 -6.95 -2.39 10.47
N VAL A 88 -8.06 -2.60 9.78
CA VAL A 88 -9.05 -1.57 9.49
C VAL A 88 -10.24 -1.85 10.41
N PRO A 89 -10.61 -0.92 11.29
CA PRO A 89 -11.74 -1.09 12.20
C PRO A 89 -13.10 -0.93 11.52
#